data_AF-A0A0U5CB20-F1
#
_entry.id   AF-A0A0U5CB20-F1
#
_cell.length_a   1.000
_cell.length_b   1.000
_cell.length_c   1.000
_cell.angle_alpha   90.00
_cell.angle_beta   90.00
_cell.angle_gamma   90.00
#
_symmetry.space_group_name_H-M   'P 1'
#
loop_
_entity.id
_entity.type
_entity.pdbx_description
1 polymer ?
#
loop_
_entity_poly.entity_id
_entity_poly.type
_entity_poly.pdbx_seq_one_letter_code
_entity_poly.pdbx_strand_id
1 'polypeptide(L)'
;MLSELLSQVTMDGRAPMLADTEPARPLSQTLERCLQQLFKITGRHTRHHHRVSELDIYAQLETLRAILCQLDPSLTLPPDLVSDIDKVLTHRSSHSLLTTSSSISPRITITHRTTPSTHTPKQIRISLWKGDITTLTDVTAIVNAANSQMLGCFRPSHRCIDNVIHSAAGPRLRCACYELMQEQGCEEPSGRAKVTPGFNLHGRYVIHTVGPELSDGRSPNEDDRRVLRECYVSCLEAAEGLTTLGDGRKVLVFCCISTGLFAFPSDVAAKIALDTVVEWCSKHPETTITDVIFDMFLQRDWDLYNENMAALPIHSADRATITLNPTPAEPPHPLIPDSILTAKSWLRSADYLIISAGAGLSAATGLDYTSSDLFAKHFPAFLPLGFRQLYDVFGFDGWESPEQKWGYYFHHLQMVRTWPESALYANLRTIAERFRGRCFVRTSNADGLFVANGFHPSRISTPQGQYAFLQCFAKCRREAVFPSAPFVDAALPFLDPRTQCLTDSSKVPACKYCGGELTLCVRGGDYFNSSPFKAQEREYKRFIEHVSSTIGATSCEGDGGAGPKAVILELGVGMNTPAVLRWANDELVEESAGRGSRLIRAGLDAAGCAPWDLEEDGLAVGIHGDLNAVVRMLGEGWM
;
A
#
# COMPACT_ATOMS: atom_id res chain seq x y z
N MET A 1 25.28 20.46 -23.28
CA MET A 1 24.21 19.46 -23.32
C MET A 1 23.53 19.26 -21.96
N LEU A 2 24.24 19.04 -20.84
CA LEU A 2 23.59 19.09 -19.49
C LEU A 2 22.94 20.45 -19.18
N SER A 3 23.49 21.55 -19.72
CA SER A 3 22.92 22.90 -19.60
C SER A 3 21.67 23.14 -20.46
N GLU A 4 21.42 22.33 -21.48
CA GLU A 4 20.23 22.44 -22.36
C GLU A 4 19.05 21.61 -21.84
N LEU A 5 19.31 20.54 -21.10
CA LEU A 5 18.29 19.79 -20.36
C LEU A 5 17.86 20.51 -19.08
N LEU A 6 18.75 21.30 -18.47
CA LEU A 6 18.44 22.10 -17.27
C LEU A 6 17.75 23.45 -17.58
N SER A 7 17.78 23.93 -18.83
CA SER A 7 17.21 25.23 -19.20
C SER A 7 15.74 25.19 -19.65
N GLN A 8 15.15 24.01 -19.83
CA GLN A 8 13.75 23.88 -20.28
C GLN A 8 12.72 23.84 -19.15
N VAL A 9 13.15 24.01 -17.90
CA VAL A 9 12.25 24.11 -16.74
C VAL A 9 12.40 25.47 -16.09
N THR A 10 11.91 26.53 -16.73
CA THR A 10 11.29 27.71 -16.10
C THR A 10 10.76 28.69 -17.15
N MET A 11 9.54 29.19 -16.91
CA MET A 11 8.86 30.33 -17.53
C MET A 11 8.33 30.16 -18.97
N ASP A 12 7.08 29.71 -19.11
CA ASP A 12 6.04 30.62 -19.62
C ASP A 12 4.62 30.14 -19.30
N GLY A 13 3.95 30.89 -18.41
CA GLY A 13 2.56 30.71 -18.04
C GLY A 13 1.61 31.37 -19.05
N ARG A 14 1.55 30.83 -20.28
CA ARG A 14 0.49 31.16 -21.23
C ARG A 14 -0.07 29.89 -21.86
N ALA A 15 -1.35 29.64 -21.57
CA ALA A 15 -2.13 28.60 -22.21
C ALA A 15 -2.08 28.76 -23.74
N PRO A 16 -1.73 27.72 -24.51
CA PRO A 16 -1.90 27.76 -25.96
C PRO A 16 -3.40 27.80 -26.28
N MET A 17 -3.77 28.74 -27.15
CA MET A 17 -5.14 28.85 -27.66
C MET A 17 -5.55 27.55 -28.37
N LEU A 18 -6.74 27.07 -27.97
CA LEU A 18 -7.42 25.88 -28.46
C LEU A 18 -7.52 25.87 -29.98
N ALA A 19 -6.82 24.93 -30.61
CA ALA A 19 -7.17 24.39 -31.92
C ALA A 19 -8.11 23.20 -31.69
N ASP A 20 -9.22 23.18 -32.44
CA ASP A 20 -10.33 22.22 -32.43
C ASP A 20 -10.02 20.87 -31.76
N THR A 21 -10.46 20.72 -30.51
CA THR A 21 -10.24 19.50 -29.72
C THR A 21 -11.30 18.46 -30.08
N GLU A 22 -10.88 17.36 -30.69
CA GLU A 22 -11.58 16.09 -30.56
C GLU A 22 -11.91 15.84 -29.07
N PRO A 23 -13.07 15.26 -28.74
CA PRO A 23 -13.39 14.95 -27.34
C PRO A 23 -12.26 14.12 -26.74
N ALA A 24 -11.80 14.52 -25.55
CA ALA A 24 -10.73 13.83 -24.85
C ALA A 24 -11.10 12.34 -24.70
N ARG A 25 -10.22 11.44 -25.16
CA ARG A 25 -10.44 10.00 -25.07
C ARG A 25 -10.60 9.60 -23.59
N PRO A 26 -11.58 8.74 -23.24
CA PRO A 26 -11.64 8.11 -21.93
C PRO A 26 -10.29 7.51 -21.53
N LEU A 27 -9.95 7.59 -20.25
CA LEU A 27 -8.72 7.07 -19.69
C LEU A 27 -8.68 5.53 -19.78
N SER A 28 -9.82 4.87 -19.57
CA SER A 28 -10.00 3.43 -19.80
C SER A 28 -9.51 3.01 -21.20
N GLN A 29 -9.98 3.70 -22.24
CA GLN A 29 -9.55 3.49 -23.63
C GLN A 29 -8.09 3.93 -23.89
N THR A 30 -7.59 4.90 -23.13
CA THR A 30 -6.20 5.35 -23.20
C THR A 30 -5.25 4.25 -22.72
N LEU A 31 -5.56 3.60 -21.59
CA LEU A 31 -4.80 2.45 -21.08
C LEU A 31 -4.84 1.28 -22.05
N GLU A 32 -6.01 0.97 -22.62
CA GLU A 32 -6.12 -0.08 -23.63
C GLU A 32 -5.22 0.21 -24.85
N ARG A 33 -5.25 1.46 -25.35
CA ARG A 33 -4.37 1.89 -26.45
C ARG A 33 -2.90 1.74 -26.09
N CYS A 34 -2.49 2.14 -24.89
CA CYS A 34 -1.11 1.97 -24.41
C CYS A 34 -0.68 0.51 -24.51
N LEU A 35 -1.50 -0.39 -23.97
CA LEU A 35 -1.20 -1.83 -23.97
C LEU A 35 -1.12 -2.39 -25.38
N GLN A 36 -2.09 -2.09 -26.25
CA GLN A 36 -2.09 -2.54 -27.65
C GLN A 36 -0.82 -2.10 -28.40
N GLN A 37 -0.42 -0.83 -28.26
CA GLN A 37 0.80 -0.32 -28.90
C GLN A 37 2.07 -0.96 -28.32
N LEU A 38 2.15 -1.12 -26.99
CA LEU A 38 3.30 -1.75 -26.34
C LEU A 38 3.44 -3.23 -26.71
N PHE A 39 2.35 -3.98 -26.84
CA PHE A 39 2.38 -5.35 -27.34
C PHE A 39 2.94 -5.44 -28.76
N LYS A 40 2.59 -4.46 -29.60
CA LYS A 40 3.12 -4.35 -30.97
C LYS A 40 4.61 -4.05 -30.99
N ILE A 41 5.05 -3.07 -30.20
CA ILE A 41 6.47 -2.65 -30.12
C ILE A 41 7.34 -3.78 -29.57
N THR A 42 6.88 -4.48 -28.54
CA THR A 42 7.66 -5.53 -27.87
C THR A 42 7.61 -6.89 -28.56
N GLY A 43 6.89 -7.02 -29.69
CA GLY A 43 6.80 -8.28 -30.43
C GLY A 43 6.08 -9.41 -29.67
N ARG A 44 5.35 -9.11 -28.59
CA ARG A 44 4.59 -10.08 -27.77
C ARG A 44 3.28 -10.54 -28.44
N HIS A 45 3.29 -10.64 -29.76
CA HIS A 45 2.12 -10.68 -30.64
C HIS A 45 1.29 -11.97 -30.65
N THR A 46 1.50 -12.91 -29.73
CA THR A 46 0.83 -14.21 -29.79
C THR A 46 -0.04 -14.44 -28.54
N ARG A 47 -1.36 -14.36 -28.74
CA ARG A 47 -2.50 -14.76 -27.87
C ARG A 47 -3.14 -13.73 -26.92
N HIS A 48 -2.48 -12.65 -26.52
CA HIS A 48 -3.03 -11.75 -25.49
C HIS A 48 -3.75 -10.48 -26.01
N HIS A 49 -3.46 -10.05 -27.25
CA HIS A 49 -3.95 -8.76 -27.78
C HIS A 49 -5.48 -8.62 -27.82
N HIS A 50 -6.22 -9.71 -28.07
CA HIS A 50 -7.69 -9.65 -28.19
C HIS A 50 -8.43 -9.68 -26.85
N ARG A 51 -7.72 -9.91 -25.74
CA ARG A 51 -8.34 -10.13 -24.42
C ARG A 51 -8.00 -9.04 -23.40
N VAL A 52 -7.21 -8.03 -23.78
CA VAL A 52 -6.81 -6.95 -22.87
C VAL A 52 -8.03 -6.16 -22.38
N SER A 53 -8.97 -5.87 -23.28
CA SER A 53 -10.23 -5.21 -22.97
C SER A 53 -11.16 -6.06 -22.09
N GLU A 54 -10.93 -7.38 -21.99
CA GLU A 54 -11.68 -8.28 -21.09
C GLU A 54 -11.11 -8.29 -19.65
N LEU A 55 -9.93 -7.68 -19.44
CA LEU A 55 -9.31 -7.61 -18.11
C LEU A 55 -9.86 -6.45 -17.30
N ASP A 56 -10.04 -6.66 -15.99
CA ASP A 56 -10.25 -5.58 -15.02
C ASP A 56 -9.12 -4.54 -15.12
N ILE A 57 -9.44 -3.26 -14.93
CA ILE A 57 -8.50 -2.13 -14.97
C ILE A 57 -7.24 -2.39 -14.15
N TYR A 58 -7.35 -2.97 -12.96
CA TYR A 58 -6.18 -3.28 -12.14
C TYR A 58 -5.24 -4.27 -12.85
N ALA A 59 -5.78 -5.30 -13.50
CA ALA A 59 -4.99 -6.27 -14.25
C ALA A 59 -4.36 -5.66 -15.51
N GLN A 60 -5.05 -4.71 -16.15
CA GLN A 60 -4.48 -3.92 -17.25
C GLN A 60 -3.30 -3.05 -16.77
N LEU A 61 -3.43 -2.38 -15.63
CA LEU A 61 -2.36 -1.58 -15.02
C LEU A 61 -1.15 -2.42 -14.63
N GLU A 62 -1.35 -3.60 -14.04
CA GLU A 62 -0.25 -4.51 -13.73
C GLU A 62 0.44 -5.07 -14.98
N THR A 63 -0.33 -5.28 -16.05
CA THR A 63 0.22 -5.66 -17.36
C THR A 63 1.08 -4.53 -17.93
N LEU A 64 0.60 -3.29 -17.86
CA LEU A 64 1.36 -2.11 -18.29
C LEU A 64 2.67 -2.02 -17.50
N ARG A 65 2.59 -2.10 -16.17
CA ARG A 65 3.76 -2.07 -15.27
C ARG A 65 4.76 -3.16 -15.61
N ALA A 66 4.30 -4.39 -15.85
CA ALA A 66 5.17 -5.52 -16.21
C ALA A 66 5.87 -5.32 -17.56
N ILE A 67 5.16 -4.79 -18.57
CA ILE A 67 5.76 -4.51 -19.88
C ILE A 67 6.80 -3.39 -19.77
N LEU A 68 6.48 -2.28 -19.10
CA LEU A 68 7.40 -1.16 -18.91
C LEU A 68 8.63 -1.56 -18.10
N CYS A 69 8.47 -2.36 -17.06
CA CYS A 69 9.55 -2.94 -16.26
C CYS A 69 10.55 -3.73 -17.12
N GLN A 70 10.08 -4.39 -18.17
CA GLN A 70 10.88 -5.23 -19.06
C GLN A 70 11.26 -4.55 -20.38
N LEU A 71 10.91 -3.27 -20.55
CA LEU A 71 11.16 -2.56 -21.80
C LEU A 71 12.66 -2.32 -21.99
N ASP A 72 13.15 -2.64 -23.19
CA ASP A 72 14.53 -2.38 -23.60
C ASP A 72 14.77 -0.85 -23.63
N PRO A 73 15.77 -0.34 -22.88
CA PRO A 73 16.04 1.09 -22.79
C PRO A 73 16.46 1.74 -24.12
N SER A 74 16.95 0.96 -25.10
CA SER A 74 17.36 1.45 -26.41
C SER A 74 16.17 1.73 -27.34
N LEU A 75 14.97 1.23 -27.01
CA LEU A 75 13.77 1.45 -27.80
C LEU A 75 13.22 2.87 -27.60
N THR A 76 13.06 3.60 -28.70
CA THR A 76 12.36 4.88 -28.70
C THR A 76 10.85 4.65 -28.81
N LEU A 77 10.10 5.04 -27.79
CA LEU A 77 8.64 5.01 -27.82
C LEU A 77 8.06 6.21 -28.60
N PRO A 78 6.96 6.03 -29.36
CA PRO A 78 6.25 7.13 -29.99
C PRO A 78 5.84 8.23 -28.97
N PRO A 79 5.98 9.52 -29.29
CA PRO A 79 5.64 10.60 -28.34
C PRO A 79 4.19 10.57 -27.84
N ASP A 80 3.25 10.16 -28.68
CA ASP A 80 1.84 10.04 -28.30
C ASP A 80 1.60 8.85 -27.36
N LEU A 81 2.35 7.76 -27.49
CA LEU A 81 2.33 6.64 -26.55
C LEU A 81 2.90 7.05 -25.19
N VAL A 82 4.01 7.79 -25.18
CA VAL A 82 4.60 8.32 -23.94
C VAL A 82 3.61 9.23 -23.23
N SER A 83 2.96 10.14 -23.96
CA SER A 83 1.94 11.03 -23.40
C SER A 83 0.76 10.25 -22.79
N ASP A 84 0.32 9.17 -23.42
CA ASP A 84 -0.77 8.36 -22.88
C ASP A 84 -0.34 7.54 -21.64
N ILE A 85 0.91 7.05 -21.60
CA ILE A 85 1.48 6.41 -20.40
C ILE A 85 1.54 7.43 -19.25
N ASP A 86 2.02 8.65 -19.53
CA ASP A 86 2.12 9.71 -18.52
C ASP A 86 0.72 10.06 -17.95
N LYS A 87 -0.33 10.13 -18.79
CA LYS A 87 -1.73 10.32 -18.34
C LYS A 87 -2.19 9.20 -17.41
N VAL A 88 -1.94 7.94 -17.78
CA VAL A 88 -2.31 6.76 -16.98
C VAL A 88 -1.60 6.78 -15.62
N LEU A 89 -0.30 7.05 -15.59
CA LEU A 89 0.49 7.09 -14.35
C LEU A 89 0.08 8.28 -13.47
N THR A 90 -0.12 9.46 -14.05
CA THR A 90 -0.54 10.66 -13.33
C THR A 90 -1.92 10.49 -12.72
N HIS A 91 -2.89 9.93 -13.46
CA HIS A 91 -4.21 9.63 -12.92
C HIS A 91 -4.15 8.61 -11.79
N ARG A 92 -3.35 7.55 -11.91
CA ARG A 92 -3.14 6.61 -10.80
C ARG A 92 -2.58 7.33 -9.57
N SER A 93 -1.61 8.22 -9.75
CA SER A 93 -1.02 9.00 -8.65
C SER A 93 -2.02 9.95 -7.99
N SER A 94 -2.94 10.56 -8.76
CA SER A 94 -3.94 11.48 -8.22
C SER A 94 -5.01 10.80 -7.34
N HIS A 95 -5.14 9.47 -7.45
CA HIS A 95 -6.02 8.68 -6.60
C HIS A 95 -5.32 8.14 -5.34
N SER A 96 -4.01 8.40 -5.19
CA SER A 96 -3.24 8.03 -4.01
C SER A 96 -3.37 9.08 -2.90
N LEU A 97 -3.33 8.63 -1.64
CA LEU A 97 -3.16 9.53 -0.50
C LEU A 97 -1.73 10.09 -0.49
N LEU A 98 -1.61 11.38 -0.83
CA LEU A 98 -0.33 12.09 -0.88
C LEU A 98 0.03 12.69 0.49
N THR A 99 1.30 12.72 0.83
CA THR A 99 1.81 13.37 2.05
C THR A 99 2.73 14.52 1.66
N THR A 100 2.59 15.70 2.29
CA THR A 100 3.54 16.80 2.05
C THR A 100 4.76 16.66 2.94
N SER A 101 5.94 16.97 2.42
CA SER A 101 7.17 17.01 3.24
C SER A 101 7.05 17.97 4.44
N SER A 102 6.28 19.05 4.30
CA SER A 102 6.04 20.03 5.37
C SER A 102 5.15 19.52 6.51
N SER A 103 4.32 18.50 6.27
CA SER A 103 3.50 17.85 7.31
C SER A 103 4.32 16.91 8.21
N ILE A 104 5.55 16.57 7.81
CA ILE A 104 6.41 15.65 8.55
C ILE A 104 7.23 16.44 9.57
N SER A 105 7.00 16.16 10.84
CA SER A 105 7.68 16.83 11.93
C SER A 105 9.15 16.38 12.06
N PRO A 106 10.11 17.31 12.20
CA PRO A 106 11.52 16.97 12.35
C PRO A 106 11.80 16.31 13.69
N ARG A 107 12.63 15.28 13.67
CA ARG A 107 13.14 14.60 14.87
C ARG A 107 14.46 15.21 15.33
N ILE A 108 15.24 15.74 14.41
CA ILE A 108 16.50 16.45 14.70
C ILE A 108 16.46 17.82 14.02
N THR A 109 17.01 18.82 14.70
CA THR A 109 17.29 20.13 14.11
C THR A 109 18.74 20.49 14.35
N ILE A 110 19.48 20.73 13.27
CA ILE A 110 20.88 21.16 13.30
C ILE A 110 20.89 22.66 13.05
N THR A 111 21.35 23.43 14.03
CA THR A 111 21.43 24.90 13.95
C THR A 111 22.89 25.33 13.86
N HIS A 112 23.26 25.99 12.77
CA HIS A 112 24.61 26.54 12.61
C HIS A 112 24.73 27.90 13.31
N ARG A 113 25.87 28.15 13.96
CA ARG A 113 26.16 29.46 14.57
C ARG A 113 26.37 30.49 13.46
N THR A 114 25.60 31.59 13.49
CA THR A 114 25.67 32.66 12.49
C THR A 114 27.01 33.39 12.54
N THR A 115 27.55 33.76 11.38
CA THR A 115 28.52 34.85 11.27
C THR A 115 27.81 36.20 11.43
N PRO A 116 28.50 37.28 11.83
CA PRO A 116 27.88 38.57 12.17
C PRO A 116 27.04 39.23 11.06
N SER A 117 27.12 38.75 9.82
CA SER A 117 26.43 39.31 8.64
C SER A 117 25.07 38.69 8.31
N THR A 118 24.63 37.64 9.01
CA THR A 118 23.33 36.98 8.76
C THR A 118 22.47 36.96 10.03
N HIS A 119 21.29 37.58 9.97
CA HIS A 119 20.43 37.79 11.15
C HIS A 119 19.55 36.58 11.53
N THR A 120 19.53 35.51 10.73
CA THR A 120 18.78 34.27 11.01
C THR A 120 19.69 33.05 10.95
N PRO A 121 19.73 32.22 12.01
CA PRO A 121 20.51 30.99 12.00
C PRO A 121 19.93 30.00 11.00
N LYS A 122 20.81 29.45 10.17
CA LYS A 122 20.44 28.42 9.19
C LYS A 122 20.20 27.11 9.93
N GLN A 123 19.06 26.50 9.67
CA GLN A 123 18.62 25.25 10.28
C GLN A 123 18.44 24.17 9.24
N ILE A 124 18.89 22.96 9.57
CA ILE A 124 18.65 21.75 8.79
C ILE A 124 17.76 20.83 9.61
N ARG A 125 16.66 20.38 9.01
CA ARG A 125 15.64 19.54 9.64
C ARG A 125 15.83 18.11 9.17
N ILE A 126 15.93 17.17 10.10
CA ILE A 126 16.00 15.74 9.77
C ILE A 126 14.77 15.04 10.35
N SER A 127 14.05 14.33 9.50
CA SER A 127 12.77 13.69 9.81
C SER A 127 12.81 12.19 9.50
N LEU A 128 11.92 11.45 10.15
CA LEU A 128 11.60 10.06 9.82
C LEU A 128 10.19 10.02 9.24
N TRP A 129 10.00 9.22 8.20
CA TRP A 129 8.70 8.97 7.61
C TRP A 129 8.55 7.51 7.25
N LYS A 130 7.35 6.96 7.50
CA LYS A 130 6.99 5.61 7.09
C LYS A 130 5.91 5.70 6.03
N GLY A 131 6.22 5.31 4.80
CA GLY A 131 5.29 5.44 3.69
C GLY A 131 5.82 4.90 2.38
N ASP A 132 5.11 5.21 1.30
CA ASP A 132 5.56 4.97 -0.07
C ASP A 132 6.22 6.25 -0.58
N ILE A 133 7.55 6.22 -0.78
CA ILE A 133 8.35 7.35 -1.28
C ILE A 133 7.76 8.06 -2.51
N THR A 134 6.98 7.35 -3.33
CA THR A 134 6.38 7.91 -4.55
C THR A 134 5.16 8.80 -4.26
N THR A 135 4.61 8.76 -3.05
CA THR A 135 3.45 9.55 -2.59
C THR A 135 3.82 10.80 -1.80
N LEU A 136 5.13 11.07 -1.62
CA LEU A 136 5.63 12.23 -0.89
C LEU A 136 5.79 13.45 -1.83
N THR A 137 5.08 14.54 -1.53
CA THR A 137 5.07 15.78 -2.30
C THR A 137 5.92 16.87 -1.67
N ASP A 138 6.15 17.94 -2.43
CA ASP A 138 7.04 19.05 -2.04
C ASP A 138 8.46 18.55 -1.74
N VAL A 139 9.00 17.74 -2.66
CA VAL A 139 10.31 17.11 -2.56
C VAL A 139 11.20 17.60 -3.70
N THR A 140 12.44 18.01 -3.38
CA THR A 140 13.43 18.36 -4.40
C THR A 140 13.92 17.10 -5.09
N ALA A 141 14.38 16.12 -4.31
CA ALA A 141 14.82 14.84 -4.85
C ALA A 141 14.53 13.67 -3.91
N ILE A 142 14.18 12.54 -4.51
CA ILE A 142 14.17 11.24 -3.83
C ILE A 142 15.43 10.47 -4.22
N VAL A 143 15.95 9.67 -3.31
CA VAL A 143 17.12 8.82 -3.55
C VAL A 143 16.65 7.42 -3.94
N ASN A 144 17.16 6.91 -5.05
CA ASN A 144 16.97 5.54 -5.50
C ASN A 144 18.22 4.71 -5.17
N ALA A 145 18.03 3.58 -4.48
CA ALA A 145 19.04 2.54 -4.36
C ALA A 145 19.08 1.72 -5.66
N ALA A 146 19.90 2.21 -6.60
CA ALA A 146 20.05 1.64 -7.93
C ALA A 146 20.99 0.43 -7.93
N ASN A 147 20.88 -0.40 -8.97
CA ASN A 147 21.89 -1.39 -9.34
C ASN A 147 23.00 -0.75 -10.20
N SER A 148 24.14 -1.43 -10.38
CA SER A 148 25.30 -0.92 -11.14
C SER A 148 24.97 -0.53 -12.59
N GLN A 149 23.97 -1.18 -13.20
CA GLN A 149 23.55 -0.85 -14.56
C GLN A 149 22.74 0.44 -14.64
N MET A 150 22.22 0.96 -13.52
CA MET A 150 21.39 2.17 -13.43
C MET A 150 20.05 2.13 -14.19
N LEU A 151 19.72 1.01 -14.86
CA LEU A 151 18.54 0.88 -15.73
C LEU A 151 17.25 0.52 -14.97
N GLY A 152 17.27 0.54 -13.64
CA GLY A 152 16.15 0.06 -12.86
C GLY A 152 16.04 -1.46 -12.82
N CYS A 153 14.98 -1.97 -12.18
CA CYS A 153 14.73 -3.40 -12.10
C CYS A 153 13.97 -3.94 -13.34
N PHE A 154 14.36 -5.12 -13.84
CA PHE A 154 13.70 -5.81 -14.98
C PHE A 154 12.82 -7.00 -14.57
N ARG A 155 12.63 -7.23 -13.26
CA ARG A 155 11.79 -8.31 -12.74
C ARG A 155 10.41 -7.74 -12.37
N PRO A 156 9.34 -8.05 -13.14
CA PRO A 156 7.99 -7.62 -12.77
C PRO A 156 7.63 -8.07 -11.36
N SER A 157 6.93 -7.21 -10.62
CA SER A 157 6.48 -7.47 -9.24
C SER A 157 7.58 -7.69 -8.21
N HIS A 158 8.85 -7.43 -8.56
CA HIS A 158 9.92 -7.45 -7.58
C HIS A 158 9.75 -6.29 -6.60
N ARG A 159 9.68 -6.60 -5.30
CA ARG A 159 9.48 -5.63 -4.22
C ARG A 159 10.80 -4.94 -3.84
N CYS A 160 11.43 -4.27 -4.79
CA CYS A 160 12.60 -3.41 -4.54
C CYS A 160 12.28 -1.95 -4.82
N ILE A 161 12.93 -1.03 -4.10
CA ILE A 161 12.71 0.41 -4.23
C ILE A 161 12.98 0.92 -5.65
N ASP A 162 13.96 0.31 -6.32
CA ASP A 162 14.30 0.59 -7.72
C ASP A 162 13.13 0.29 -8.67
N ASN A 163 12.41 -0.82 -8.46
CA ASN A 163 11.21 -1.12 -9.24
C ASN A 163 10.07 -0.16 -8.92
N VAL A 164 9.89 0.22 -7.65
CA VAL A 164 8.86 1.14 -7.20
C VAL A 164 9.04 2.52 -7.86
N ILE A 165 10.24 3.09 -7.76
CA ILE A 165 10.57 4.41 -8.34
C ILE A 165 10.45 4.39 -9.86
N HIS A 166 11.03 3.40 -10.55
CA HIS A 166 10.94 3.32 -12.01
C HIS A 166 9.51 3.08 -12.51
N SER A 167 8.70 2.29 -11.79
CA SER A 167 7.30 2.05 -12.16
C SER A 167 6.46 3.32 -12.04
N ALA A 168 6.68 4.12 -11.01
CA ALA A 168 5.94 5.37 -10.78
C ALA A 168 6.42 6.51 -11.70
N ALA A 169 7.73 6.63 -11.94
CA ALA A 169 8.28 7.66 -12.82
C ALA A 169 7.92 7.46 -14.30
N GLY A 170 7.74 6.21 -14.72
CA GLY A 170 7.49 5.83 -16.10
C GLY A 170 8.78 5.58 -16.92
N PRO A 171 8.64 5.18 -18.20
CA PRO A 171 9.74 4.66 -19.01
C PRO A 171 10.85 5.69 -19.26
N ARG A 172 10.52 6.99 -19.23
CA ARG A 172 11.48 8.08 -19.46
C ARG A 172 12.60 8.12 -18.44
N LEU A 173 12.36 7.67 -17.20
CA LEU A 173 13.42 7.55 -16.19
C LEU A 173 14.50 6.57 -16.62
N ARG A 174 14.10 5.41 -17.15
CA ARG A 174 15.05 4.42 -17.67
C ARG A 174 15.80 4.95 -18.89
N CYS A 175 15.14 5.67 -19.79
CA CYS A 175 15.80 6.30 -20.94
C CYS A 175 16.88 7.29 -20.50
N ALA A 176 16.58 8.16 -19.53
CA ALA A 176 17.56 9.11 -18.98
C ALA A 176 18.76 8.40 -18.32
N CYS A 177 18.52 7.33 -17.55
CA CYS A 177 19.60 6.52 -17.00
C CYS A 177 20.44 5.86 -18.09
N TYR A 178 19.81 5.35 -19.14
CA TYR A 178 20.51 4.72 -20.27
C TYR A 178 21.42 5.71 -20.99
N GLU A 179 20.94 6.92 -21.27
CA GLU A 179 21.76 7.99 -21.86
C GLU A 179 22.98 8.30 -20.99
N LEU A 180 22.81 8.44 -19.67
CA LEU A 180 23.92 8.66 -18.73
C LEU A 180 24.95 7.52 -18.73
N MET A 181 24.51 6.27 -18.84
CA MET A 181 25.42 5.10 -18.90
C MET A 181 26.14 5.01 -20.25
N GLN A 182 25.46 5.36 -21.35
CA GLN A 182 26.07 5.41 -22.68
C GLN A 182 27.14 6.51 -22.76
N GLU A 183 26.88 7.69 -22.19
CA GLU A 183 27.87 8.77 -22.10
C GLU A 183 29.07 8.39 -21.22
N GLN A 184 28.83 7.68 -20.12
CA GLN A 184 29.88 7.22 -19.22
C GLN A 184 30.73 6.09 -19.81
N GLY A 185 30.13 5.18 -20.58
CA GLY A 185 30.80 4.05 -21.21
C GLY A 185 31.13 2.88 -20.29
N CYS A 186 30.71 2.90 -19.02
CA CYS A 186 30.83 1.80 -18.08
C CYS A 186 29.72 1.81 -17.01
N GLU A 187 29.52 0.69 -16.33
CA GLU A 187 28.59 0.57 -15.19
C GLU A 187 28.96 1.53 -14.05
N GLU A 188 27.95 1.93 -13.27
CA GLU A 188 28.12 2.89 -12.19
C GLU A 188 28.86 2.27 -10.99
N PRO A 189 29.98 2.86 -10.55
CA PRO A 189 30.68 2.39 -9.37
C PRO A 189 29.87 2.58 -8.08
N SER A 190 30.00 1.65 -7.14
CA SER A 190 29.39 1.81 -5.81
C SER A 190 29.89 3.05 -5.08
N GLY A 191 29.03 3.67 -4.26
CA GLY A 191 29.36 4.88 -3.49
C GLY A 191 29.25 6.19 -4.28
N ARG A 192 28.87 6.15 -5.56
CA ARG A 192 28.65 7.32 -6.41
C ARG A 192 27.17 7.65 -6.56
N ALA A 193 26.88 8.84 -7.08
CA ALA A 193 25.52 9.31 -7.30
C ALA A 193 25.38 10.00 -8.67
N LYS A 194 24.23 9.78 -9.33
CA LYS A 194 23.82 10.45 -10.58
C LYS A 194 22.41 11.00 -10.44
N VAL A 195 22.12 12.09 -11.15
CA VAL A 195 20.84 12.77 -11.07
C VAL A 195 20.09 12.65 -12.39
N THR A 196 18.79 12.36 -12.30
CA THR A 196 17.84 12.43 -13.42
C THR A 196 16.61 13.27 -13.01
N PRO A 197 15.80 13.76 -13.97
CA PRO A 197 14.47 14.28 -13.67
C PRO A 197 13.54 13.21 -13.07
N GLY A 198 12.57 13.61 -12.25
CA GLY A 198 11.61 12.69 -11.64
C GLY A 198 10.44 12.24 -12.53
N PHE A 199 10.22 12.92 -13.66
CA PHE A 199 9.13 12.63 -14.60
C PHE A 199 7.74 12.65 -13.93
N ASN A 200 7.05 11.51 -13.84
CA ASN A 200 5.72 11.41 -13.24
C ASN A 200 5.75 11.34 -11.69
N LEU A 201 6.93 11.34 -11.06
CA LEU A 201 7.07 11.40 -9.60
C LEU A 201 6.75 12.81 -9.08
N HIS A 202 6.36 12.89 -7.81
CA HIS A 202 6.19 14.16 -7.10
C HIS A 202 7.52 14.83 -6.71
N GLY A 203 8.62 14.06 -6.63
CA GLY A 203 9.97 14.58 -6.51
C GLY A 203 10.48 15.11 -7.84
N ARG A 204 11.04 16.34 -7.86
CA ARG A 204 11.52 16.96 -9.12
C ARG A 204 12.66 16.18 -9.76
N TYR A 205 13.50 15.54 -8.95
CA TYR A 205 14.66 14.78 -9.38
C TYR A 205 14.72 13.41 -8.68
N VAL A 206 15.42 12.47 -9.30
CA VAL A 206 15.85 11.22 -8.68
C VAL A 206 17.37 11.23 -8.60
N ILE A 207 17.91 11.02 -7.40
CA ILE A 207 19.34 10.79 -7.19
C ILE A 207 19.53 9.28 -7.08
N HIS A 208 20.22 8.70 -8.04
CA HIS A 208 20.49 7.27 -8.08
C HIS A 208 21.87 7.02 -7.47
N THR A 209 21.96 6.09 -6.53
CA THR A 209 23.23 5.66 -5.95
C THR A 209 23.30 4.14 -5.88
N VAL A 210 24.50 3.61 -6.14
CA VAL A 210 24.77 2.18 -6.11
C VAL A 210 25.43 1.84 -4.77
N GLY A 211 24.69 1.10 -3.94
CA GLY A 211 25.19 0.69 -2.64
C GLY A 211 26.06 -0.58 -2.68
N PRO A 212 26.69 -0.96 -1.56
CA PRO A 212 27.36 -2.26 -1.46
C PRO A 212 26.35 -3.41 -1.51
N GLU A 213 26.73 -4.51 -2.16
CA GLU A 213 25.95 -5.75 -2.22
C GLU A 213 26.62 -6.83 -1.35
N LEU A 214 25.85 -7.44 -0.44
CA LEU A 214 26.31 -8.55 0.39
C LEU A 214 25.65 -9.87 -0.01
N SER A 215 26.38 -10.97 0.15
CA SER A 215 25.78 -12.30 0.18
C SER A 215 25.01 -12.51 1.48
N ASP A 216 23.85 -13.15 1.41
CA ASP A 216 23.00 -13.40 2.58
C ASP A 216 23.78 -14.07 3.73
N GLY A 217 23.55 -13.57 4.95
CA GLY A 217 24.24 -14.02 6.18
C GLY A 217 25.68 -13.53 6.39
N ARG A 218 26.31 -12.81 5.43
CA ARG A 218 27.65 -12.24 5.63
C ARG A 218 27.57 -10.91 6.39
N SER A 219 28.44 -10.75 7.41
CA SER A 219 28.60 -9.46 8.08
C SER A 219 29.39 -8.45 7.22
N PRO A 220 28.98 -7.17 7.17
CA PRO A 220 29.68 -6.15 6.41
C PRO A 220 31.06 -5.84 7.00
N ASN A 221 32.07 -5.81 6.13
CA ASN A 221 33.43 -5.39 6.44
C ASN A 221 33.56 -3.86 6.44
N GLU A 222 34.74 -3.31 6.78
CA GLU A 222 34.93 -1.85 6.84
C GLU A 222 34.82 -1.15 5.48
N ASP A 223 35.22 -1.79 4.39
CA ASP A 223 35.01 -1.25 3.04
C ASP A 223 33.52 -1.19 2.68
N ASP A 224 32.74 -2.23 3.00
CA ASP A 224 31.28 -2.22 2.76
C ASP A 224 30.62 -1.06 3.51
N ARG A 225 31.03 -0.84 4.77
CA ARG A 225 30.56 0.28 5.60
C ARG A 225 31.01 1.62 5.03
N ARG A 226 32.24 1.73 4.55
CA ARG A 226 32.78 2.94 3.91
C ARG A 226 32.00 3.29 2.64
N VAL A 227 31.76 2.32 1.76
CA VAL A 227 31.00 2.52 0.52
C VAL A 227 29.57 2.96 0.82
N LEU A 228 28.91 2.39 1.83
CA LEU A 228 27.58 2.85 2.25
C LEU A 228 27.60 4.31 2.71
N ARG A 229 28.62 4.74 3.48
CA ARG A 229 28.79 6.16 3.86
C ARG A 229 28.97 7.05 2.62
N GLU A 230 29.79 6.61 1.68
CA GLU A 230 30.04 7.32 0.42
C GLU A 230 28.75 7.50 -0.41
N CYS A 231 27.82 6.54 -0.39
CA CYS A 231 26.52 6.69 -1.05
C CYS A 231 25.75 7.90 -0.48
N TYR A 232 25.63 8.00 0.85
CA TYR A 232 24.93 9.12 1.48
C TYR A 232 25.62 10.46 1.21
N VAL A 233 26.95 10.51 1.33
CA VAL A 233 27.72 11.73 1.04
C VAL A 233 27.56 12.16 -0.41
N SER A 234 27.74 11.25 -1.37
CA SER A 234 27.57 11.54 -2.80
C SER A 234 26.16 12.04 -3.13
N CYS A 235 25.13 11.49 -2.48
CA CYS A 235 23.75 11.98 -2.66
C CYS A 235 23.55 13.40 -2.11
N LEU A 236 24.11 13.71 -0.93
CA LEU A 236 24.05 15.05 -0.34
C LEU A 236 24.79 16.06 -1.25
N GLU A 237 25.98 15.71 -1.74
CA GLU A 237 26.74 16.54 -2.67
C GLU A 237 26.01 16.76 -4.00
N ALA A 238 25.40 15.71 -4.56
CA ALA A 238 24.60 15.81 -5.77
C ALA A 238 23.38 16.73 -5.58
N ALA A 239 22.78 16.75 -4.39
CA ALA A 239 21.64 17.60 -4.08
C ALA A 239 21.98 19.11 -4.05
N GLU A 240 23.23 19.48 -3.75
CA GLU A 240 23.67 20.89 -3.75
C GLU A 240 23.46 21.56 -5.12
N GLY A 241 23.69 20.84 -6.21
CA GLY A 241 23.50 21.34 -7.58
C GLY A 241 22.05 21.51 -8.03
N LEU A 242 21.07 21.05 -7.24
CA LEU A 242 19.66 21.06 -7.61
C LEU A 242 18.96 22.38 -7.30
N THR A 243 17.85 22.64 -7.99
CA THR A 243 17.02 23.82 -7.75
C THR A 243 16.20 23.69 -6.47
N THR A 244 15.95 24.80 -5.77
CA THR A 244 15.04 24.82 -4.63
C THR A 244 13.59 24.72 -5.08
N LEU A 245 12.73 24.30 -4.16
CA LEU A 245 11.29 24.38 -4.30
C LEU A 245 10.83 25.85 -4.35
N GLY A 246 9.57 26.07 -4.74
CA GLY A 246 9.00 27.42 -4.87
C GLY A 246 8.95 28.20 -3.56
N ASP A 247 8.99 27.51 -2.42
CA ASP A 247 9.03 28.07 -1.07
C ASP A 247 10.46 28.27 -0.53
N GLY A 248 11.48 28.03 -1.36
CA GLY A 248 12.89 28.16 -1.00
C GLY A 248 13.50 26.94 -0.29
N ARG A 249 12.71 25.90 0.01
CA ARG A 249 13.25 24.66 0.62
C ARG A 249 14.01 23.82 -0.40
N LYS A 250 14.94 23.02 0.11
CA LYS A 250 15.60 21.94 -0.62
C LYS A 250 15.48 20.67 0.21
N VAL A 251 14.56 19.80 -0.22
CA VAL A 251 14.12 18.61 0.51
C VAL A 251 14.66 17.36 -0.16
N LEU A 252 15.51 16.62 0.55
CA LEU A 252 16.11 15.37 0.10
C LEU A 252 15.52 14.19 0.87
N VAL A 253 15.09 13.13 0.17
CA VAL A 253 14.44 11.98 0.78
C VAL A 253 15.24 10.72 0.50
N PHE A 254 15.75 10.07 1.54
CA PHE A 254 16.50 8.83 1.46
C PHE A 254 15.60 7.63 1.72
N CYS A 255 15.60 6.64 0.81
CA CYS A 255 15.15 5.29 1.14
C CYS A 255 16.23 4.52 1.93
N CYS A 256 15.90 3.35 2.47
CA CYS A 256 16.89 2.43 3.06
C CYS A 256 17.85 1.83 2.00
N ILE A 257 19.00 2.48 1.77
CA ILE A 257 20.02 2.02 0.80
C ILE A 257 20.64 0.69 1.23
N SER A 258 20.81 -0.24 0.28
CA SER A 258 21.43 -1.57 0.43
C SER A 258 20.77 -2.56 1.38
N THR A 259 19.65 -2.21 2.01
CA THR A 259 18.86 -3.15 2.81
C THR A 259 17.95 -4.01 1.92
N GLY A 260 17.39 -5.09 2.48
CA GLY A 260 16.51 -6.00 1.74
C GLY A 260 17.26 -6.80 0.67
N LEU A 261 17.12 -6.42 -0.60
CA LEU A 261 17.65 -7.18 -1.75
C LEU A 261 19.17 -7.34 -1.71
N PHE A 262 19.90 -6.30 -1.31
CA PHE A 262 21.36 -6.30 -1.25
C PHE A 262 21.91 -6.81 0.10
N ALA A 263 21.02 -7.36 0.93
CA ALA A 263 21.30 -8.08 2.17
C ALA A 263 22.19 -7.34 3.20
N PHE A 264 22.31 -6.01 3.10
CA PHE A 264 22.99 -5.23 4.14
C PHE A 264 22.13 -5.21 5.41
N PRO A 265 22.68 -5.56 6.59
CA PRO A 265 21.90 -5.60 7.83
C PRO A 265 21.27 -4.23 8.15
N SER A 266 19.94 -4.20 8.29
CA SER A 266 19.18 -2.95 8.52
C SER A 266 19.63 -2.19 9.77
N ASP A 267 19.98 -2.89 10.84
CA ASP A 267 20.42 -2.30 12.11
C ASP A 267 21.73 -1.50 11.93
N VAL A 268 22.66 -2.08 11.18
CA VAL A 268 23.93 -1.43 10.83
C VAL A 268 23.71 -0.31 9.81
N ALA A 269 22.90 -0.54 8.78
CA ALA A 269 22.62 0.44 7.73
C ALA A 269 21.96 1.70 8.29
N ALA A 270 20.92 1.55 9.13
CA ALA A 270 20.20 2.67 9.75
C ALA A 270 21.14 3.55 10.60
N LYS A 271 22.05 2.93 11.35
CA LYS A 271 23.05 3.67 12.13
C LYS A 271 24.01 4.45 11.22
N ILE A 272 24.55 3.80 10.18
CA ILE A 272 25.47 4.44 9.23
C ILE A 272 24.80 5.62 8.52
N ALA A 273 23.55 5.45 8.09
CA ALA A 273 22.76 6.47 7.42
C ALA A 273 22.61 7.73 8.29
N LEU A 274 22.15 7.55 9.53
CA LEU A 274 21.94 8.65 10.47
C LEU A 274 23.23 9.34 10.85
N ASP A 275 24.27 8.58 11.26
CA ASP A 275 25.55 9.14 11.64
C ASP A 275 26.15 9.99 10.51
N THR A 276 26.10 9.46 9.29
CA THR A 276 26.72 10.09 8.11
C THR A 276 26.02 11.38 7.71
N VAL A 277 24.68 11.36 7.64
CA VAL A 277 23.89 12.55 7.29
C VAL A 277 24.01 13.62 8.38
N VAL A 278 23.90 13.25 9.66
CA VAL A 278 24.01 14.21 10.77
C VAL A 278 25.40 14.84 10.82
N GLU A 279 26.45 14.02 10.65
CA GLU A 279 27.84 14.50 10.62
C GLU A 279 28.08 15.43 9.42
N TRP A 280 27.63 15.04 8.22
CA TRP A 280 27.78 15.85 7.02
C TRP A 280 27.05 17.19 7.16
N CYS A 281 25.78 17.18 7.55
CA CYS A 281 25.00 18.41 7.76
C CYS A 281 25.65 19.32 8.81
N SER A 282 26.19 18.75 9.89
CA SER A 282 26.88 19.53 10.94
C SER A 282 28.17 20.19 10.46
N LYS A 283 28.86 19.60 9.47
CA LYS A 283 30.14 20.09 8.92
C LYS A 283 30.00 21.08 7.76
N HIS A 284 28.83 21.19 7.14
CA HIS A 284 28.59 22.01 5.95
C HIS A 284 27.58 23.16 6.20
N PRO A 285 27.92 24.20 6.97
CA PRO A 285 27.01 25.33 7.24
C PRO A 285 26.51 26.06 5.98
N GLU A 286 27.27 25.99 4.89
CA GLU A 286 26.92 26.56 3.58
C GLU A 286 25.90 25.75 2.77
N THR A 287 25.62 24.49 3.15
CA THR A 287 24.72 23.56 2.41
C THR A 287 23.38 24.18 2.02
N THR A 288 22.97 24.07 0.78
CA THR A 288 21.65 24.59 0.37
C THR A 288 20.48 23.69 0.81
N ILE A 289 20.77 22.51 1.36
CA ILE A 289 19.78 21.54 1.86
C ILE A 289 19.13 22.08 3.13
N THR A 290 17.79 22.08 3.16
CA THR A 290 17.01 22.53 4.32
C THR A 290 16.40 21.37 5.09
N ASP A 291 16.04 20.30 4.39
CA ASP A 291 15.33 19.16 4.97
C ASP A 291 15.90 17.84 4.43
N VAL A 292 16.14 16.88 5.33
CA VAL A 292 16.45 15.49 5.00
C VAL A 292 15.39 14.59 5.63
N ILE A 293 14.79 13.71 4.84
CA ILE A 293 13.78 12.77 5.30
C ILE A 293 14.30 11.36 5.06
N PHE A 294 14.36 10.54 6.10
CA PHE A 294 14.54 9.10 5.94
C PHE A 294 13.18 8.44 5.80
N ASP A 295 12.95 7.82 4.65
CA ASP A 295 11.77 7.04 4.31
C ASP A 295 12.02 5.55 4.60
N MET A 296 11.05 4.93 5.27
CA MET A 296 11.02 3.50 5.57
C MET A 296 9.67 2.91 5.18
N PHE A 297 9.66 1.67 4.71
CA PHE A 297 8.41 0.95 4.45
C PHE A 297 8.06 -0.02 5.59
N LEU A 298 9.04 -0.80 6.05
CA LEU A 298 8.84 -1.85 7.04
C LEU A 298 8.80 -1.29 8.47
N GLN A 299 7.99 -1.92 9.33
CA GLN A 299 7.91 -1.54 10.75
C GLN A 299 9.25 -1.75 11.46
N ARG A 300 9.96 -2.86 11.16
CA ARG A 300 11.28 -3.15 11.73
C ARG A 300 12.29 -2.02 11.49
N ASP A 301 12.34 -1.50 10.26
CA ASP A 301 13.27 -0.42 9.93
C ASP A 301 12.86 0.89 10.62
N TRP A 302 11.55 1.18 10.70
CA TRP A 302 11.04 2.31 11.47
C TRP A 302 11.49 2.27 12.94
N ASP A 303 11.39 1.09 13.59
CA ASP A 303 11.80 0.92 14.98
C ASP A 303 13.31 1.16 15.14
N LEU A 304 14.14 0.58 14.24
CA LEU A 304 15.60 0.76 14.24
C LEU A 304 16.02 2.22 14.06
N TYR A 305 15.39 2.96 13.13
CA TYR A 305 15.69 4.38 12.93
C TYR A 305 15.29 5.23 14.15
N ASN A 306 14.17 4.91 14.81
CA ASN A 306 13.76 5.62 16.03
C ASN A 306 14.71 5.35 17.20
N GLU A 307 15.12 4.11 17.40
CA GLU A 307 16.10 3.72 18.42
C GLU A 307 17.45 4.43 18.18
N ASN A 308 17.95 4.37 16.95
CA ASN A 308 19.22 5.01 16.59
C ASN A 308 19.16 6.54 16.74
N MET A 309 18.06 7.19 16.35
CA MET A 309 17.89 8.63 16.56
C MET A 309 17.90 9.02 18.04
N ALA A 310 17.29 8.22 18.92
CA ALA A 310 17.30 8.47 20.35
C ALA A 310 18.69 8.29 20.99
N ALA A 311 19.53 7.45 20.39
CA ALA A 311 20.89 7.17 20.83
C ALA A 311 21.96 8.12 20.25
N LEU A 312 21.58 9.05 19.35
CA LEU A 312 22.53 9.99 18.75
C LEU A 312 23.14 10.89 19.84
N PRO A 313 24.48 10.99 19.87
CA PRO A 313 25.12 11.79 20.90
C PRO A 313 24.84 13.28 20.66
N ILE A 314 24.33 13.97 21.69
CA ILE A 314 24.17 15.42 21.67
C ILE A 314 25.57 16.03 21.75
N HIS A 315 26.20 16.23 20.61
CA HIS A 315 27.47 16.93 20.52
C HIS A 315 27.26 18.36 20.04
N SER A 316 27.71 19.32 20.86
CA SER A 316 28.08 20.64 20.34
C SER A 316 29.39 20.46 19.59
N ALA A 317 29.33 20.16 18.29
CA ALA A 317 30.49 20.43 17.44
C ALA A 317 30.73 21.96 17.45
N ASP A 318 31.98 22.41 17.34
CA ASP A 318 32.36 23.83 17.51
C ASP A 318 31.56 24.83 16.64
N ARG A 319 30.85 24.35 15.60
CA ARG A 319 30.13 25.16 14.61
C ARG A 319 28.61 24.90 14.49
N ALA A 320 28.06 23.87 15.15
CA ALA A 320 26.65 23.51 15.04
C ALA A 320 26.08 22.94 16.34
N THR A 321 24.80 23.22 16.61
CA THR A 321 24.05 22.67 17.74
C THR A 321 23.00 21.70 17.23
N ILE A 322 23.04 20.47 17.71
CA ILE A 322 22.07 19.41 17.39
C ILE A 322 21.01 19.36 18.48
N THR A 323 19.74 19.50 18.11
CA THR A 323 18.59 19.40 19.02
C THR A 323 17.73 18.22 18.63
N LEU A 324 17.39 17.38 19.62
CA LEU A 324 16.42 16.29 19.48
C LEU A 324 15.03 16.80 19.83
N ASN A 325 14.09 16.61 18.92
CA ASN A 325 12.69 16.95 19.11
C ASN A 325 11.93 15.74 19.67
N PRO A 326 10.80 15.94 20.39
CA PRO A 326 9.97 14.83 20.85
C PRO A 326 9.35 14.06 19.68
N THR A 327 9.01 12.79 19.91
CA THR A 327 8.32 11.98 18.88
C THR A 327 6.94 12.59 18.67
N PRO A 328 6.54 12.87 17.42
CA PRO A 328 5.21 13.38 17.14
C PRO A 328 4.15 12.43 17.70
N ALA A 329 3.13 12.97 18.36
CA ALA A 329 2.03 12.18 18.91
C ALA A 329 1.10 11.62 17.82
N GLU A 330 1.09 12.25 16.64
CA GLU A 330 0.26 11.86 15.51
C GLU A 330 1.11 11.65 14.25
N PRO A 331 0.71 10.70 13.38
CA PRO A 331 1.34 10.52 12.07
C PRO A 331 1.09 11.76 11.19
N PRO A 332 1.93 11.98 10.15
CA PRO A 332 1.72 13.07 9.20
C PRO A 332 0.30 12.99 8.61
N HIS A 333 -0.33 14.15 8.42
CA HIS A 333 -1.65 14.22 7.80
C HIS A 333 -1.49 14.17 6.27
N PRO A 334 -2.07 13.17 5.59
CA PRO A 334 -2.13 13.19 4.14
C PRO A 334 -2.91 14.42 3.66
N LEU A 335 -2.57 14.89 2.46
CA LEU A 335 -3.42 15.79 1.70
C LEU A 335 -4.79 15.13 1.52
N ILE A 336 -5.83 15.95 1.49
CA ILE A 336 -7.19 15.49 1.20
C ILE A 336 -7.36 15.54 -0.33
N PRO A 337 -7.29 14.41 -1.05
CA PRO A 337 -7.53 14.40 -2.48
C PRO A 337 -9.02 14.64 -2.78
N ASP A 338 -9.31 15.05 -4.02
CA ASP A 338 -10.68 15.24 -4.51
C ASP A 338 -11.53 13.96 -4.40
N SER A 339 -10.89 12.79 -4.48
CA SER A 339 -11.53 11.49 -4.27
C SER A 339 -12.10 11.34 -2.85
N ILE A 340 -11.36 11.78 -1.82
CA ILE A 340 -11.84 11.81 -0.43
C ILE A 340 -12.96 12.84 -0.27
N LEU A 341 -12.84 14.03 -0.88
CA LEU A 341 -13.89 15.05 -0.82
C LEU A 341 -15.20 14.55 -1.44
N THR A 342 -15.10 13.89 -2.59
CA THR A 342 -16.22 13.25 -3.29
C THR A 342 -16.85 12.16 -2.44
N ALA A 343 -16.03 11.24 -1.91
CA ALA A 343 -16.48 10.17 -1.02
C ALA A 343 -17.19 10.72 0.23
N LYS A 344 -16.67 11.79 0.86
CA LYS A 344 -17.33 12.46 1.99
C LYS A 344 -18.67 13.07 1.60
N SER A 345 -18.74 13.71 0.42
CA SER A 345 -19.99 14.27 -0.10
C SER A 345 -21.06 13.20 -0.31
N TRP A 346 -20.68 12.06 -0.91
CA TRP A 346 -21.57 10.92 -1.11
C TRP A 346 -22.04 10.30 0.20
N LEU A 347 -21.13 10.03 1.13
CA LEU A 347 -21.48 9.53 2.46
C LEU A 347 -22.39 10.49 3.24
N ARG A 348 -22.27 11.81 3.01
CA ARG A 348 -23.12 12.82 3.65
C ARG A 348 -24.51 12.91 3.05
N SER A 349 -24.70 12.57 1.79
CA SER A 349 -26.00 12.66 1.10
C SER A 349 -26.78 11.35 1.11
N ALA A 350 -26.08 10.22 1.26
CA ALA A 350 -26.67 8.89 1.25
C ALA A 350 -27.67 8.63 2.39
N ASP A 351 -28.72 7.90 2.03
CA ASP A 351 -29.72 7.36 2.95
C ASP A 351 -29.33 5.96 3.47
N TYR A 352 -28.64 5.19 2.63
CA TYR A 352 -28.24 3.81 2.91
C TYR A 352 -26.73 3.61 2.74
N LEU A 353 -26.16 2.78 3.61
CA LEU A 353 -24.75 2.41 3.56
C LEU A 353 -24.61 0.89 3.47
N ILE A 354 -23.85 0.43 2.48
CA ILE A 354 -23.40 -0.95 2.36
C ILE A 354 -21.91 -0.94 2.61
N ILE A 355 -21.45 -1.56 3.69
CA ILE A 355 -20.02 -1.75 3.93
C ILE A 355 -19.63 -3.10 3.34
N SER A 356 -18.79 -3.08 2.31
CA SER A 356 -18.19 -4.27 1.72
C SER A 356 -16.74 -4.38 2.17
N ALA A 357 -16.33 -5.48 2.78
CA ALA A 357 -14.99 -5.56 3.39
C ALA A 357 -14.25 -6.86 3.08
N GLY A 358 -13.00 -6.73 2.67
CA GLY A 358 -12.08 -7.82 2.37
C GLY A 358 -10.88 -7.88 3.32
N ALA A 359 -9.96 -8.80 3.02
CA ALA A 359 -8.82 -9.09 3.90
C ALA A 359 -7.90 -7.87 4.13
N GLY A 360 -7.87 -6.92 3.21
CA GLY A 360 -7.12 -5.67 3.35
C GLY A 360 -7.57 -4.82 4.54
N LEU A 361 -8.85 -4.89 4.93
CA LEU A 361 -9.35 -4.19 6.13
C LEU A 361 -8.73 -4.76 7.40
N SER A 362 -8.63 -6.09 7.51
CA SER A 362 -8.00 -6.75 8.65
C SER A 362 -6.48 -6.59 8.62
N ALA A 363 -5.86 -6.63 7.45
CA ALA A 363 -4.43 -6.37 7.27
C ALA A 363 -4.03 -4.96 7.78
N ALA A 364 -4.86 -3.95 7.53
CA ALA A 364 -4.65 -2.59 8.04
C ALA A 364 -4.72 -2.47 9.59
N THR A 365 -5.22 -3.51 10.27
CA THR A 365 -5.17 -3.63 11.75
C THR A 365 -3.98 -4.45 12.25
N GLY A 366 -3.10 -4.89 11.34
CA GLY A 366 -1.97 -5.76 11.59
C GLY A 366 -2.24 -7.26 11.38
N LEU A 367 -3.49 -7.68 11.16
CA LEU A 367 -3.85 -9.07 10.87
C LEU A 367 -3.67 -9.36 9.37
N ASP A 368 -2.44 -9.24 8.90
CA ASP A 368 -2.07 -9.47 7.50
C ASP A 368 -1.64 -10.92 7.26
N TYR A 369 -2.48 -11.66 6.53
CA TYR A 369 -2.23 -13.07 6.22
C TYR A 369 -1.08 -13.31 5.25
N THR A 370 -0.54 -12.25 4.64
CA THR A 370 0.62 -12.28 3.76
C THR A 370 1.91 -11.81 4.44
N SER A 371 1.82 -11.36 5.70
CA SER A 371 2.97 -10.85 6.45
C SER A 371 3.85 -11.98 6.97
N SER A 372 5.11 -11.97 6.53
CA SER A 372 6.12 -12.89 7.04
C SER A 372 6.50 -12.64 8.50
N ASP A 373 6.51 -11.36 8.90
CA ASP A 373 6.86 -10.96 10.26
C ASP A 373 5.77 -11.37 11.23
N LEU A 374 4.49 -11.22 10.84
CA LEU A 374 3.37 -11.69 11.65
C LEU A 374 3.45 -13.21 11.85
N PHE A 375 3.71 -13.95 10.77
CA PHE A 375 3.83 -15.40 10.86
C PHE A 375 5.00 -15.82 11.74
N ALA A 376 6.20 -15.26 11.54
CA ALA A 376 7.38 -15.59 12.33
C ALA A 376 7.17 -15.28 13.83
N LYS A 377 6.46 -14.19 14.14
CA LYS A 377 6.11 -13.79 15.51
C LYS A 377 5.17 -14.78 16.19
N HIS A 378 4.12 -15.23 15.49
CA HIS A 378 3.06 -16.04 16.09
C HIS A 378 3.21 -17.55 15.87
N PHE A 379 3.97 -17.98 14.87
CA PHE A 379 4.10 -19.38 14.44
C PHE A 379 5.55 -19.83 14.20
N PRO A 380 6.52 -19.47 15.08
CA PRO A 380 7.94 -19.78 14.84
C PRO A 380 8.21 -21.28 14.70
N ALA A 381 7.43 -22.14 15.39
CA ALA A 381 7.64 -23.59 15.36
C ALA A 381 7.32 -24.22 13.99
N PHE A 382 6.56 -23.53 13.14
CA PHE A 382 6.15 -24.03 11.83
C PHE A 382 7.01 -23.49 10.68
N LEU A 383 7.96 -22.59 10.93
CA LEU A 383 8.93 -22.11 9.93
C LEU A 383 9.74 -23.25 9.26
N PRO A 384 10.15 -24.32 9.98
CA PRO A 384 10.85 -25.46 9.36
C PRO A 384 10.02 -26.24 8.33
N LEU A 385 8.69 -26.14 8.38
CA LEU A 385 7.78 -26.74 7.37
C LEU A 385 7.74 -25.93 6.06
N GLY A 386 8.48 -24.83 5.97
CA GLY A 386 8.53 -23.96 4.81
C GLY A 386 7.48 -22.85 4.82
N PHE A 387 6.59 -22.81 5.80
CA PHE A 387 5.62 -21.72 5.93
C PHE A 387 6.32 -20.40 6.23
N ARG A 388 5.83 -19.34 5.58
CA ARG A 388 6.30 -17.96 5.77
C ARG A 388 5.14 -17.03 6.05
N GLN A 389 3.92 -17.34 5.67
CA GLN A 389 2.75 -16.49 5.85
C GLN A 389 1.53 -17.34 6.24
N LEU A 390 0.50 -16.75 6.84
CA LEU A 390 -0.69 -17.50 7.29
C LEU A 390 -1.40 -18.18 6.12
N TYR A 391 -1.31 -17.59 4.92
CA TYR A 391 -1.95 -18.15 3.72
C TYR A 391 -1.33 -19.48 3.25
N ASP A 392 -0.06 -19.76 3.59
CA ASP A 392 0.65 -20.98 3.15
C ASP A 392 0.05 -22.26 3.73
N VAL A 393 -0.72 -22.13 4.82
CA VAL A 393 -1.30 -23.26 5.53
C VAL A 393 -2.60 -23.75 4.89
N PHE A 394 -3.29 -22.90 4.14
CA PHE A 394 -4.55 -23.29 3.49
C PHE A 394 -4.30 -24.30 2.37
N GLY A 395 -4.86 -25.49 2.54
CA GLY A 395 -4.67 -26.60 1.60
C GLY A 395 -3.44 -27.46 1.87
N PHE A 396 -2.66 -27.17 2.92
CA PHE A 396 -1.53 -28.00 3.29
C PHE A 396 -1.96 -29.32 3.95
N ASP A 397 -1.44 -30.43 3.44
CA ASP A 397 -1.70 -31.81 3.87
C ASP A 397 -0.47 -32.52 4.46
N GLY A 398 0.74 -31.94 4.33
CA GLY A 398 2.01 -32.50 4.80
C GLY A 398 2.25 -32.43 6.32
N TRP A 399 1.20 -32.48 7.14
CA TRP A 399 1.33 -32.47 8.59
C TRP A 399 1.90 -33.80 9.10
N GLU A 400 2.83 -33.76 10.05
CA GLU A 400 3.41 -34.97 10.65
C GLU A 400 2.39 -35.75 11.49
N SER A 401 1.44 -35.05 12.11
CA SER A 401 0.36 -35.66 12.91
C SER A 401 -0.87 -34.74 13.03
N PRO A 402 -2.04 -35.29 13.43
CA PRO A 402 -3.23 -34.48 13.77
C PRO A 402 -2.97 -33.45 14.88
N GLU A 403 -2.10 -33.76 15.83
CA GLU A 403 -1.73 -32.89 16.95
C GLU A 403 -0.93 -31.67 16.47
N GLN A 404 -0.04 -31.83 15.48
CA GLN A 404 0.66 -30.71 14.85
C GLN A 404 -0.31 -29.81 14.09
N LYS A 405 -1.19 -30.42 13.29
CA LYS A 405 -2.23 -29.72 12.53
C LYS A 405 -3.14 -28.90 13.45
N TRP A 406 -3.72 -29.53 14.46
CA TRP A 406 -4.64 -28.86 15.38
C TRP A 406 -3.93 -27.94 16.38
N GLY A 407 -2.65 -28.18 16.67
CA GLY A 407 -1.81 -27.22 17.37
C GLY A 407 -1.75 -25.88 16.64
N TYR A 408 -1.46 -25.91 15.33
CA TYR A 408 -1.51 -24.71 14.48
C TYR A 408 -2.91 -24.06 14.51
N TYR A 409 -3.96 -24.83 14.20
CA TYR A 409 -5.31 -24.25 14.08
C TYR A 409 -5.82 -23.67 15.39
N PHE A 410 -5.56 -24.29 16.55
CA PHE A 410 -5.96 -23.71 17.83
C PHE A 410 -5.15 -22.47 18.18
N HIS A 411 -3.85 -22.43 17.87
CA HIS A 411 -3.05 -21.21 18.05
C HIS A 411 -3.54 -20.08 17.15
N HIS A 412 -3.88 -20.39 15.89
CA HIS A 412 -4.46 -19.45 14.92
C HIS A 412 -5.83 -18.92 15.36
N LEU A 413 -6.75 -19.81 15.74
CA LEU A 413 -8.06 -19.43 16.25
C LEU A 413 -7.95 -18.57 17.51
N GLN A 414 -7.02 -18.90 18.41
CA GLN A 414 -6.79 -18.09 19.61
C GLN A 414 -6.26 -16.71 19.24
N MET A 415 -5.24 -16.63 18.38
CA MET A 415 -4.66 -15.35 17.92
C MET A 415 -5.73 -14.44 17.32
N VAL A 416 -6.57 -14.96 16.42
CA VAL A 416 -7.63 -14.16 15.77
C VAL A 416 -8.72 -13.78 16.77
N ARG A 417 -9.13 -14.71 17.65
CA ARG A 417 -10.15 -14.47 18.68
C ARG A 417 -9.76 -13.36 19.66
N THR A 418 -8.46 -13.23 19.96
CA THR A 418 -7.93 -12.20 20.87
C THR A 418 -7.25 -11.05 20.14
N TRP A 419 -7.52 -10.87 18.84
CA TRP A 419 -6.97 -9.75 18.10
C TRP A 419 -7.48 -8.43 18.68
N PRO A 420 -6.61 -7.43 18.92
CA PRO A 420 -6.99 -6.21 19.64
C PRO A 420 -8.02 -5.39 18.87
N GLU A 421 -8.83 -4.63 19.62
CA GLU A 421 -9.68 -3.59 19.05
C GLU A 421 -8.83 -2.57 18.30
N SER A 422 -9.39 -2.00 17.23
CA SER A 422 -8.67 -1.10 16.34
C SER A 422 -9.40 0.24 16.17
N ALA A 423 -8.62 1.32 16.17
CA ALA A 423 -9.10 2.65 15.84
C ALA A 423 -9.76 2.70 14.44
N LEU A 424 -9.31 1.87 13.49
CA LEU A 424 -9.92 1.72 12.17
C LEU A 424 -11.40 1.33 12.25
N TYR A 425 -11.69 0.25 12.98
CA TYR A 425 -13.07 -0.22 13.16
C TYR A 425 -13.88 0.75 14.02
N ALA A 426 -13.28 1.42 15.00
CA ALA A 426 -13.94 2.47 15.77
C ALA A 426 -14.38 3.64 14.88
N ASN A 427 -13.50 4.14 14.00
CA ASN A 427 -13.83 5.19 13.04
C ASN A 427 -14.89 4.73 12.03
N LEU A 428 -14.78 3.49 11.53
CA LEU A 428 -15.78 2.91 10.63
C LEU A 428 -17.15 2.79 11.29
N ARG A 429 -17.19 2.42 12.58
CA ARG A 429 -18.42 2.35 13.37
C ARG A 429 -19.06 3.71 13.52
N THR A 430 -18.29 4.78 13.75
CA THR A 430 -18.80 6.16 13.77
C THR A 430 -19.51 6.52 12.46
N ILE A 431 -18.94 6.15 11.31
CA ILE A 431 -19.58 6.37 10.01
C ILE A 431 -20.89 5.55 9.92
N ALA A 432 -20.85 4.27 10.29
CA ALA A 432 -22.00 3.36 10.20
C ALA A 432 -23.17 3.77 11.12
N GLU A 433 -22.88 4.27 12.32
CA GLU A 433 -23.88 4.66 13.33
C GLU A 433 -24.81 5.79 12.84
N ARG A 434 -24.32 6.68 11.96
CA ARG A 434 -25.16 7.69 11.30
C ARG A 434 -26.32 7.06 10.53
N PHE A 435 -26.08 5.95 9.86
CA PHE A 435 -27.07 5.28 9.04
C PHE A 435 -28.04 4.43 9.88
N ARG A 436 -27.71 4.17 11.17
CA ARG A 436 -28.53 3.39 12.10
C ARG A 436 -28.90 2.03 11.47
N GLY A 437 -30.19 1.69 11.43
CA GLY A 437 -30.70 0.47 10.78
C GLY A 437 -30.60 0.44 9.25
N ARG A 438 -30.14 1.52 8.60
CA ARG A 438 -29.93 1.63 7.15
C ARG A 438 -28.48 1.31 6.72
N CYS A 439 -27.68 0.73 7.63
CA CYS A 439 -26.36 0.18 7.33
C CYS A 439 -26.41 -1.35 7.34
N PHE A 440 -25.72 -1.98 6.38
CA PHE A 440 -25.48 -3.42 6.39
C PHE A 440 -24.03 -3.73 5.99
N VAL A 441 -23.38 -4.65 6.69
CA VAL A 441 -22.02 -5.11 6.41
C VAL A 441 -22.08 -6.42 5.63
N ARG A 442 -21.30 -6.52 4.56
CA ARG A 442 -21.00 -7.77 3.86
C ARG A 442 -19.49 -7.94 3.82
N THR A 443 -18.97 -9.05 4.32
CA THR A 443 -17.53 -9.28 4.37
C THR A 443 -17.13 -10.69 3.96
N SER A 444 -16.03 -10.79 3.22
CA SER A 444 -15.41 -12.09 2.90
C SER A 444 -14.53 -12.61 4.04
N ASN A 445 -14.30 -11.80 5.08
CA ASN A 445 -13.40 -12.14 6.17
C ASN A 445 -14.09 -13.11 7.13
N ALA A 446 -13.32 -14.12 7.57
CA ALA A 446 -13.78 -15.12 8.52
C ALA A 446 -13.38 -14.79 9.97
N ASP A 447 -12.66 -13.69 10.19
CA ASP A 447 -12.03 -13.32 11.46
C ASP A 447 -13.02 -12.91 12.57
N GLY A 448 -14.20 -12.39 12.21
CA GLY A 448 -15.18 -11.90 13.16
C GLY A 448 -14.89 -10.51 13.74
N LEU A 449 -13.93 -9.77 13.17
CA LEU A 449 -13.49 -8.48 13.71
C LEU A 449 -14.58 -7.42 13.76
N PHE A 450 -15.56 -7.43 12.84
CA PHE A 450 -16.71 -6.54 12.92
C PHE A 450 -17.48 -6.70 14.23
N VAL A 451 -17.81 -7.94 14.63
CA VAL A 451 -18.53 -8.20 15.88
C VAL A 451 -17.66 -7.87 17.08
N ALA A 452 -16.38 -8.24 17.03
CA ALA A 452 -15.42 -7.93 18.09
C ALA A 452 -15.26 -6.41 18.32
N ASN A 453 -15.45 -5.59 17.29
CA ASN A 453 -15.39 -4.13 17.38
C ASN A 453 -16.78 -3.45 17.45
N GLY A 454 -17.80 -4.19 17.90
CA GLY A 454 -19.10 -3.62 18.29
C GLY A 454 -20.16 -3.50 17.18
N PHE A 455 -19.95 -4.06 15.99
CA PHE A 455 -21.02 -4.14 14.99
C PHE A 455 -22.03 -5.22 15.35
N HIS A 456 -23.32 -4.92 15.18
CA HIS A 456 -24.38 -5.85 15.55
C HIS A 456 -24.44 -7.08 14.61
N PRO A 457 -24.39 -8.33 15.12
CA PRO A 457 -24.36 -9.54 14.30
C PRO A 457 -25.52 -9.70 13.31
N SER A 458 -26.69 -9.11 13.59
CA SER A 458 -27.84 -9.15 12.68
C SER A 458 -27.70 -8.27 11.43
N ARG A 459 -26.66 -7.42 11.37
CA ARG A 459 -26.37 -6.51 10.26
C ARG A 459 -25.07 -6.87 9.54
N ILE A 460 -24.65 -8.13 9.64
CA ILE A 460 -23.42 -8.63 9.04
C ILE A 460 -23.71 -9.92 8.28
N SER A 461 -23.24 -10.00 7.04
CA SER A 461 -23.29 -11.18 6.17
C SER A 461 -21.86 -11.63 5.84
N THR A 462 -21.59 -12.93 6.01
CA THR A 462 -20.27 -13.55 5.84
C THR A 462 -20.34 -14.73 4.86
N PRO A 463 -20.45 -14.48 3.54
CA PRO A 463 -20.64 -15.54 2.52
C PRO A 463 -19.52 -16.58 2.44
N GLN A 464 -18.35 -16.27 3.00
CA GLN A 464 -17.16 -17.14 3.02
C GLN A 464 -16.99 -17.97 4.30
N GLY A 465 -17.91 -17.81 5.27
CA GLY A 465 -17.86 -18.51 6.56
C GLY A 465 -17.13 -17.72 7.65
N GLN A 466 -16.88 -18.37 8.79
CA GLN A 466 -16.33 -17.75 9.99
C GLN A 466 -15.48 -18.74 10.80
N TYR A 467 -14.39 -18.25 11.39
CA TYR A 467 -13.55 -18.99 12.33
C TYR A 467 -14.23 -19.27 13.67
N ALA A 468 -15.35 -18.59 13.96
CA ALA A 468 -16.21 -18.88 15.10
C ALA A 468 -16.83 -20.30 15.06
N PHE A 469 -16.72 -20.99 13.92
CA PHE A 469 -17.25 -22.34 13.72
C PHE A 469 -16.20 -23.30 13.15
N LEU A 470 -16.29 -24.56 13.58
CA LEU A 470 -15.71 -25.73 12.93
C LEU A 470 -16.81 -26.48 12.18
N GLN A 471 -16.48 -27.15 11.09
CA GLN A 471 -17.41 -27.98 10.31
C GLN A 471 -16.85 -29.37 10.09
N CYS A 472 -17.73 -30.37 9.95
CA CYS A 472 -17.31 -31.70 9.51
C CYS A 472 -16.81 -31.65 8.06
N PHE A 473 -15.58 -32.12 7.81
CA PHE A 473 -14.98 -32.13 6.47
C PHE A 473 -15.78 -32.99 5.48
N ALA A 474 -16.29 -34.14 5.94
CA ALA A 474 -17.16 -35.00 5.15
C ALA A 474 -18.57 -34.42 4.92
N LYS A 475 -18.91 -33.28 5.55
CA LYS A 475 -20.23 -32.63 5.49
C LYS A 475 -21.39 -33.63 5.68
N CYS A 476 -21.24 -34.53 6.66
CA CYS A 476 -22.12 -35.70 6.81
C CYS A 476 -23.60 -35.35 7.03
N ARG A 477 -23.89 -34.17 7.56
CA ARG A 477 -25.25 -33.63 7.71
C ARG A 477 -25.23 -32.12 7.90
N ARG A 478 -26.41 -31.51 7.76
CA ARG A 478 -26.62 -30.06 7.86
C ARG A 478 -26.16 -29.49 9.21
N GLU A 479 -26.44 -30.21 10.30
CA GLU A 479 -26.13 -29.78 11.68
C GLU A 479 -24.66 -30.00 12.09
N ALA A 480 -23.81 -30.56 11.21
CA ALA A 480 -22.41 -30.84 11.51
C ALA A 480 -21.52 -29.58 11.43
N VAL A 481 -21.91 -28.56 12.20
CA VAL A 481 -21.16 -27.33 12.45
C VAL A 481 -21.19 -27.06 13.95
N PHE A 482 -20.05 -26.63 14.50
CA PHE A 482 -19.83 -26.52 15.94
C PHE A 482 -19.15 -25.19 16.27
N PRO A 483 -19.56 -24.47 17.33
CA PRO A 483 -18.79 -23.33 17.81
C PRO A 483 -17.34 -23.74 18.11
N SER A 484 -16.37 -22.95 17.65
CA SER A 484 -14.94 -23.27 17.82
C SER A 484 -14.42 -22.99 19.22
N ALA A 485 -14.96 -21.97 19.91
CA ALA A 485 -14.46 -21.51 21.21
C ALA A 485 -14.33 -22.63 22.27
N PRO A 486 -15.32 -23.52 22.48
CA PRO A 486 -15.17 -24.61 23.45
C PRO A 486 -14.02 -25.58 23.13
N PHE A 487 -13.72 -25.81 21.84
CA PHE A 487 -12.60 -26.65 21.44
C PHE A 487 -11.26 -25.96 21.70
N VAL A 488 -11.18 -24.66 21.37
CA VAL A 488 -9.99 -23.85 21.66
C VAL A 488 -9.73 -23.84 23.17
N ASP A 489 -10.73 -23.52 23.98
CA ASP A 489 -10.58 -23.43 25.44
C ASP A 489 -10.15 -24.76 26.08
N ALA A 490 -10.66 -25.89 25.58
CA ALA A 490 -10.27 -27.22 26.04
C ALA A 490 -8.85 -27.62 25.61
N ALA A 491 -8.36 -27.07 24.50
CA ALA A 491 -7.08 -27.38 23.89
C ALA A 491 -5.93 -26.49 24.40
N LEU A 492 -6.22 -25.24 24.75
CA LEU A 492 -5.23 -24.23 25.16
C LEU A 492 -4.23 -24.72 26.22
N PRO A 493 -4.65 -25.40 27.32
CA PRO A 493 -3.70 -25.89 28.33
C PRO A 493 -2.74 -26.97 27.83
N PHE A 494 -3.03 -27.57 26.67
CA PHE A 494 -2.29 -28.69 26.09
C PHE A 494 -1.47 -28.28 24.86
N LEU A 495 -1.42 -26.98 24.51
CA LEU A 495 -0.53 -26.47 23.49
C LEU A 495 0.88 -26.28 24.08
N ASP A 496 1.86 -26.98 23.52
CA ASP A 496 3.26 -26.79 23.89
C ASP A 496 3.73 -25.42 23.37
N PRO A 497 4.26 -24.53 24.22
CA PRO A 497 4.64 -23.17 23.81
C PRO A 497 5.86 -23.13 22.86
N ARG A 498 6.68 -24.19 22.83
CA ARG A 498 7.87 -24.29 21.99
C ARG A 498 7.58 -24.97 20.66
N THR A 499 6.87 -26.10 20.67
CA THR A 499 6.55 -26.83 19.43
C THR A 499 5.25 -26.35 18.79
N GLN A 500 4.40 -25.65 19.54
CA GLN A 500 3.06 -25.22 19.15
C GLN A 500 2.13 -26.37 18.73
N CYS A 501 2.51 -27.62 19.04
CA CYS A 501 1.71 -28.82 18.83
C CYS A 501 0.82 -29.11 20.05
N LEU A 502 -0.25 -29.87 19.83
CA LEU A 502 -1.00 -30.46 20.93
C LEU A 502 -0.21 -31.58 21.61
N THR A 503 -0.23 -31.60 22.94
CA THR A 503 0.42 -32.63 23.76
C THR A 503 -0.54 -33.75 24.18
N ASP A 504 -1.85 -33.52 24.07
CA ASP A 504 -2.91 -34.49 24.39
C ASP A 504 -3.77 -34.75 23.14
N SER A 505 -3.65 -35.96 22.60
CA SER A 505 -4.37 -36.38 21.38
C SER A 505 -5.89 -36.44 21.58
N SER A 506 -6.38 -36.53 22.82
CA SER A 506 -7.82 -36.47 23.11
C SER A 506 -8.44 -35.10 22.80
N LYS A 507 -7.60 -34.06 22.59
CA LYS A 507 -8.02 -32.71 22.20
C LYS A 507 -8.14 -32.51 20.70
N VAL A 508 -7.70 -33.48 19.89
CA VAL A 508 -7.95 -33.47 18.45
C VAL A 508 -9.46 -33.60 18.22
N PRO A 509 -10.13 -32.60 17.61
CA PRO A 509 -11.57 -32.59 17.55
C PRO A 509 -12.10 -33.49 16.43
N ALA A 510 -13.19 -34.19 16.74
CA ALA A 510 -13.90 -35.07 15.82
C ALA A 510 -15.37 -34.68 15.71
N CYS A 511 -15.98 -34.98 14.57
CA CYS A 511 -17.39 -34.75 14.34
C CYS A 511 -18.23 -35.62 15.27
N LYS A 512 -19.03 -34.99 16.14
CA LYS A 512 -19.91 -35.70 17.10
C LYS A 512 -20.97 -36.60 16.44
N TYR A 513 -21.17 -36.49 15.13
CA TYR A 513 -22.18 -37.26 14.39
C TYR A 513 -21.62 -38.48 13.65
N CYS A 514 -20.44 -38.37 13.03
CA CYS A 514 -19.85 -39.46 12.23
C CYS A 514 -18.46 -39.87 12.69
N GLY A 515 -17.89 -39.23 13.71
CA GLY A 515 -16.51 -39.44 14.15
C GLY A 515 -15.43 -38.92 13.18
N GLY A 516 -15.82 -38.37 12.03
CA GLY A 516 -14.89 -37.88 11.01
C GLY A 516 -14.21 -36.56 11.36
N GLU A 517 -13.25 -36.18 10.54
CA GLU A 517 -12.43 -34.98 10.70
C GLU A 517 -13.25 -33.67 10.70
N LEU A 518 -12.83 -32.73 11.54
CA LEU A 518 -13.29 -31.34 11.50
C LEU A 518 -12.30 -30.45 10.74
N THR A 519 -12.78 -29.30 10.28
CA THR A 519 -11.96 -28.23 9.71
C THR A 519 -12.59 -26.88 10.06
N LEU A 520 -11.91 -25.78 9.76
CA LEU A 520 -12.47 -24.44 9.86
C LEU A 520 -13.73 -24.31 8.99
N CYS A 521 -14.78 -23.66 9.50
CA CYS A 521 -16.01 -23.44 8.75
C CYS A 521 -15.88 -22.25 7.79
N VAL A 522 -15.02 -22.43 6.79
CA VAL A 522 -14.79 -21.49 5.70
C VAL A 522 -15.01 -22.17 4.35
N ARG A 523 -15.29 -21.38 3.32
CA ARG A 523 -15.50 -21.89 1.97
C ARG A 523 -14.16 -22.27 1.33
N GLY A 524 -14.02 -23.53 0.96
CA GLY A 524 -12.91 -24.00 0.13
C GLY A 524 -13.24 -25.18 -0.78
N GLY A 525 -14.53 -25.46 -1.01
CA GLY A 525 -15.02 -26.53 -1.88
C GLY A 525 -16.39 -27.04 -1.45
N ASP A 526 -16.77 -28.21 -1.97
CA ASP A 526 -18.09 -28.82 -1.73
C ASP A 526 -18.31 -29.22 -0.25
N TYR A 527 -17.23 -29.33 0.52
CA TYR A 527 -17.24 -29.59 1.96
C TYR A 527 -17.77 -28.40 2.78
N PHE A 528 -17.87 -27.19 2.22
CA PHE A 528 -18.34 -26.02 2.96
C PHE A 528 -19.79 -26.19 3.41
N ASN A 529 -20.03 -26.03 4.70
CA ASN A 529 -21.37 -26.04 5.29
C ASN A 529 -21.87 -24.62 5.53
N SER A 530 -22.67 -24.10 4.59
CA SER A 530 -23.20 -22.75 4.65
C SER A 530 -24.37 -22.55 5.62
N SER A 531 -24.85 -23.62 6.26
CA SER A 531 -26.08 -23.61 7.06
C SER A 531 -26.14 -22.53 8.14
N PRO A 532 -25.07 -22.25 8.92
CA PRO A 532 -25.08 -21.20 9.94
C PRO A 532 -25.30 -19.80 9.36
N PHE A 533 -24.83 -19.55 8.14
CA PHE A 533 -24.78 -18.21 7.54
C PHE A 533 -26.02 -17.88 6.70
N LYS A 534 -26.88 -18.87 6.40
CA LYS A 534 -28.05 -18.71 5.52
C LYS A 534 -29.05 -17.68 6.02
N ALA A 535 -29.21 -17.49 7.32
CA ALA A 535 -30.15 -16.52 7.86
C ALA A 535 -29.69 -15.09 7.53
N GLN A 536 -28.43 -14.77 7.84
CA GLN A 536 -27.83 -13.47 7.57
C GLN A 536 -27.71 -13.19 6.06
N GLU A 537 -27.42 -14.19 5.23
CA GLU A 537 -27.46 -14.02 3.77
C GLU A 537 -28.85 -13.63 3.26
N ARG A 538 -29.93 -14.15 3.86
CA ARG A 538 -31.30 -13.74 3.50
C ARG A 538 -31.59 -12.31 3.96
N GLU A 539 -31.15 -11.92 5.15
CA GLU A 539 -31.31 -10.53 5.62
C GLU A 539 -30.56 -9.54 4.72
N TYR A 540 -29.35 -9.88 4.29
CA TYR A 540 -28.59 -9.07 3.35
C TYR A 540 -29.33 -8.91 2.02
N LYS A 541 -29.84 -10.00 1.44
CA LYS A 541 -30.62 -9.94 0.18
C LYS A 541 -31.86 -9.07 0.31
N ARG A 542 -32.64 -9.23 1.39
CA ARG A 542 -33.80 -8.37 1.64
C ARG A 542 -33.42 -6.91 1.79
N PHE A 543 -32.29 -6.63 2.44
CA PHE A 543 -31.78 -5.26 2.56
C PHE A 543 -31.45 -4.67 1.19
N ILE A 544 -30.72 -5.41 0.34
CA ILE A 544 -30.40 -4.95 -1.02
C ILE A 544 -31.65 -4.77 -1.87
N GLU A 545 -32.60 -5.72 -1.86
CA GLU A 545 -33.88 -5.59 -2.57
C GLU A 545 -34.67 -4.34 -2.11
N HIS A 546 -34.65 -4.05 -0.80
CA HIS A 546 -35.26 -2.85 -0.26
C HIS A 546 -34.56 -1.56 -0.71
N VAL A 547 -33.22 -1.55 -0.71
CA VAL A 547 -32.43 -0.42 -1.21
C VAL A 547 -32.73 -0.19 -2.70
N SER A 548 -32.63 -1.21 -3.54
CA SER A 548 -32.88 -1.10 -4.98
C SER A 548 -34.30 -0.66 -5.32
N SER A 549 -35.31 -1.16 -4.61
CA SER A 549 -36.70 -0.73 -4.79
C SER A 549 -36.94 0.73 -4.37
N THR A 550 -36.29 1.18 -3.28
CA THR A 550 -36.39 2.56 -2.80
C THR A 550 -35.76 3.53 -3.79
N ILE A 551 -34.55 3.20 -4.28
CA ILE A 551 -33.82 3.95 -5.31
C ILE A 551 -34.65 4.06 -6.60
N GLY A 552 -35.23 2.94 -7.05
CA GLY A 552 -36.05 2.88 -8.25
C GLY A 552 -37.37 3.69 -8.17
N ALA A 553 -37.95 3.85 -6.97
CA ALA A 553 -39.21 4.57 -6.77
C ALA A 553 -39.06 6.10 -6.71
N THR A 554 -37.86 6.62 -6.41
CA THR A 554 -37.58 8.06 -6.27
C THR A 554 -37.11 8.74 -7.56
N SER A 555 -37.05 8.04 -8.70
CA SER A 555 -36.50 8.57 -9.97
C SER A 555 -37.54 9.26 -10.88
N CYS A 556 -38.72 9.58 -10.38
CA CYS A 556 -39.71 10.40 -11.11
C CYS A 556 -39.36 11.90 -11.01
N GLU A 557 -38.79 12.42 -12.11
CA GLU A 557 -38.74 13.83 -12.54
C GLU A 557 -38.09 14.88 -11.60
N GLY A 558 -36.96 15.44 -12.05
CA GLY A 558 -36.63 16.84 -11.80
C GLY A 558 -35.54 17.19 -10.78
N ASP A 559 -34.94 16.22 -10.07
CA ASP A 559 -33.93 16.53 -9.06
C ASP A 559 -32.49 16.39 -9.60
N GLY A 560 -32.12 17.27 -10.52
CA GLY A 560 -30.75 17.39 -11.06
C GLY A 560 -29.70 17.88 -10.03
N GLY A 561 -29.96 17.71 -8.73
CA GLY A 561 -29.13 18.20 -7.64
C GLY A 561 -29.10 17.35 -6.37
N ALA A 562 -29.86 16.25 -6.25
CA ALA A 562 -29.79 15.37 -5.09
C ALA A 562 -28.63 14.37 -5.21
N GLY A 563 -27.77 14.32 -4.19
CA GLY A 563 -26.67 13.35 -4.09
C GLY A 563 -27.14 11.89 -4.04
N PRO A 564 -26.22 10.91 -3.98
CA PRO A 564 -26.59 9.49 -3.97
C PRO A 564 -27.55 9.12 -2.85
N LYS A 565 -28.41 8.13 -3.12
CA LYS A 565 -29.31 7.50 -2.17
C LYS A 565 -28.67 6.35 -1.41
N ALA A 566 -27.78 5.60 -2.07
CA ALA A 566 -27.02 4.54 -1.43
C ALA A 566 -25.54 4.67 -1.76
N VAL A 567 -24.69 4.34 -0.78
CA VAL A 567 -23.25 4.26 -0.96
C VAL A 567 -22.78 2.87 -0.60
N ILE A 568 -22.00 2.27 -1.49
CA ILE A 568 -21.22 1.08 -1.23
C ILE A 568 -19.82 1.56 -0.83
N LEU A 569 -19.47 1.37 0.44
CA LEU A 569 -18.13 1.62 0.96
C LEU A 569 -17.36 0.30 0.96
N GLU A 570 -16.57 0.08 -0.08
CA GLU A 570 -15.74 -1.10 -0.27
C GLU A 570 -14.32 -0.88 0.27
N LEU A 571 -13.92 -1.68 1.26
CA LEU A 571 -12.67 -1.50 2.00
C LEU A 571 -11.81 -2.78 1.93
N GLY A 572 -10.62 -2.67 1.33
CA GLY A 572 -9.64 -3.75 1.37
C GLY A 572 -10.04 -5.01 0.61
N VAL A 573 -10.90 -4.90 -0.41
CA VAL A 573 -11.35 -6.02 -1.24
C VAL A 573 -10.41 -6.20 -2.44
N GLY A 574 -9.57 -7.23 -2.38
CA GLY A 574 -8.65 -7.59 -3.47
C GLY A 574 -9.23 -8.56 -4.49
N MET A 575 -8.37 -9.14 -5.33
CA MET A 575 -8.73 -9.98 -6.48
C MET A 575 -8.74 -11.50 -6.21
N ASN A 576 -8.63 -11.94 -4.95
CA ASN A 576 -8.62 -13.38 -4.64
C ASN A 576 -9.98 -14.06 -4.88
N THR A 577 -11.09 -13.39 -4.54
CA THR A 577 -12.46 -13.90 -4.75
C THR A 577 -13.41 -12.78 -5.20
N PRO A 578 -13.15 -12.14 -6.36
CA PRO A 578 -13.83 -10.92 -6.77
C PRO A 578 -15.35 -11.11 -6.97
N ALA A 579 -15.78 -12.30 -7.39
CA ALA A 579 -17.20 -12.65 -7.55
C ALA A 579 -18.02 -12.61 -6.24
N VAL A 580 -17.38 -12.58 -5.07
CA VAL A 580 -18.09 -12.62 -3.77
C VAL A 580 -18.56 -11.24 -3.32
N LEU A 581 -17.76 -10.22 -3.64
CA LEU A 581 -17.95 -8.84 -3.20
C LEU A 581 -17.80 -7.88 -4.39
N ARG A 582 -16.61 -7.84 -4.99
CA ARG A 582 -16.19 -6.82 -5.96
C ARG A 582 -17.14 -6.70 -7.15
N TRP A 583 -17.30 -7.78 -7.92
CA TRP A 583 -18.17 -7.77 -9.11
C TRP A 583 -19.64 -7.57 -8.76
N ALA A 584 -20.10 -8.13 -7.63
CA ALA A 584 -21.46 -7.91 -7.17
C ALA A 584 -21.71 -6.43 -6.80
N ASN A 585 -20.71 -5.72 -6.29
CA ASN A 585 -20.82 -4.30 -5.99
C ASN A 585 -20.79 -3.45 -7.26
N ASP A 586 -19.94 -3.82 -8.23
CA ASP A 586 -19.85 -3.16 -9.53
C ASP A 586 -21.21 -3.30 -10.27
N GLU A 587 -21.76 -4.52 -10.36
CA GLU A 587 -23.09 -4.81 -10.92
C GLU A 587 -24.21 -3.99 -10.23
N LEU A 588 -24.18 -3.86 -8.90
CA LEU A 588 -25.17 -3.05 -8.17
C LEU A 588 -25.13 -1.56 -8.56
N VAL A 589 -23.95 -1.02 -8.86
CA VAL A 589 -23.82 0.36 -9.34
C VAL A 589 -24.31 0.46 -10.78
N GLU A 590 -23.89 -0.45 -11.65
CA GLU A 590 -24.29 -0.48 -13.06
C GLU A 590 -25.81 -0.61 -13.24
N GLU A 591 -26.44 -1.54 -12.52
CA GLU A 591 -27.91 -1.74 -12.55
C GLU A 591 -28.69 -0.52 -12.03
N SER A 592 -28.05 0.29 -11.19
CA SER A 592 -28.61 1.52 -10.63
C SER A 592 -28.06 2.80 -11.28
N ALA A 593 -27.34 2.69 -12.39
CA ALA A 593 -26.73 3.82 -13.09
C ALA A 593 -27.76 4.92 -13.40
N GLY A 594 -27.48 6.14 -12.93
CA GLY A 594 -28.40 7.28 -13.00
C GLY A 594 -29.55 7.30 -11.98
N ARG A 595 -29.69 6.26 -11.14
CA ARG A 595 -30.83 6.09 -10.21
C ARG A 595 -30.48 6.29 -8.73
N GLY A 596 -29.20 6.25 -8.33
CA GLY A 596 -28.78 6.80 -7.03
C GLY A 596 -27.73 6.03 -6.21
N SER A 597 -27.15 4.92 -6.68
CA SER A 597 -26.03 4.27 -5.96
C SER A 597 -24.67 4.85 -6.38
N ARG A 598 -23.71 4.84 -5.46
CA ARG A 598 -22.29 5.17 -5.72
C ARG A 598 -21.35 4.21 -5.03
N LEU A 599 -20.20 3.93 -5.65
CA LEU A 599 -19.15 3.08 -5.09
C LEU A 599 -17.96 3.92 -4.63
N ILE A 600 -17.58 3.75 -3.37
CA ILE A 600 -16.30 4.21 -2.83
C ILE A 600 -15.45 2.97 -2.62
N ARG A 601 -14.36 2.83 -3.36
CA ARG A 601 -13.44 1.69 -3.24
C ARG A 601 -12.10 2.17 -2.70
N ALA A 602 -11.69 1.65 -1.54
CA ALA A 602 -10.48 2.10 -0.87
C ALA A 602 -9.59 0.96 -0.37
N GLY A 603 -8.29 1.17 -0.47
CA GLY A 603 -7.25 0.28 0.04
C GLY A 603 -5.97 0.35 -0.78
N LEU A 604 -5.04 -0.57 -0.51
CA LEU A 604 -3.81 -0.72 -1.29
C LEU A 604 -4.06 -1.59 -2.53
N ASP A 605 -3.23 -1.41 -3.55
CA ASP A 605 -3.24 -2.16 -4.80
C ASP A 605 -4.64 -2.24 -5.44
N ALA A 606 -5.10 -3.43 -5.81
CA ALA A 606 -6.42 -3.67 -6.41
C ALA A 606 -7.57 -3.16 -5.54
N ALA A 607 -7.40 -3.13 -4.21
CA ALA A 607 -8.45 -2.72 -3.28
C ALA A 607 -8.75 -1.22 -3.32
N GLY A 608 -7.83 -0.40 -3.86
CA GLY A 608 -8.05 1.04 -4.09
C GLY A 608 -8.43 1.39 -5.54
N CYS A 609 -8.45 0.42 -6.46
CA CYS A 609 -8.67 0.66 -7.88
C CYS A 609 -10.14 0.44 -8.25
N ALA A 610 -10.91 1.50 -8.50
CA ALA A 610 -12.29 1.37 -8.99
C ALA A 610 -12.32 1.20 -10.53
N PRO A 611 -13.44 0.71 -11.10
CA PRO A 611 -13.59 0.65 -12.55
C PRO A 611 -13.60 2.08 -13.12
N TRP A 612 -12.67 2.36 -14.03
CA TRP A 612 -12.46 3.72 -14.55
C TRP A 612 -13.61 4.24 -15.40
N ASP A 613 -14.33 3.35 -16.08
CA ASP A 613 -15.59 3.68 -16.74
C ASP A 613 -16.64 4.19 -15.75
N LEU A 614 -16.78 3.55 -14.58
CA LEU A 614 -17.67 4.06 -13.52
C LEU A 614 -17.16 5.35 -12.88
N GLU A 615 -15.84 5.56 -12.78
CA GLU A 615 -15.27 6.84 -12.32
C GLU A 615 -15.53 7.98 -13.33
N GLU A 616 -15.34 7.70 -14.62
CA GLU A 616 -15.60 8.61 -15.74
C GLU A 616 -17.07 9.04 -15.79
N ASP A 617 -17.99 8.13 -15.45
CA ASP A 617 -19.43 8.40 -15.33
C ASP A 617 -19.84 9.05 -13.98
N GLY A 618 -18.88 9.30 -13.08
CA GLY A 618 -19.13 9.88 -11.75
C GLY A 618 -19.95 8.95 -10.84
N LEU A 619 -19.88 7.64 -11.07
CA LEU A 619 -20.57 6.59 -10.34
C LEU A 619 -19.69 5.88 -9.30
N ALA A 620 -18.37 5.91 -9.48
CA ALA A 620 -17.40 5.33 -8.57
C ALA A 620 -16.26 6.31 -8.22
N VAL A 621 -15.55 6.02 -7.13
CA VAL A 621 -14.30 6.67 -6.77
C VAL A 621 -13.34 5.66 -6.13
N GLY A 622 -12.15 5.55 -6.70
CA GLY A 622 -11.02 4.81 -6.15
C GLY A 622 -10.18 5.66 -5.21
N ILE A 623 -9.70 5.06 -4.13
CA ILE A 623 -8.82 5.72 -3.15
C ILE A 623 -7.70 4.74 -2.79
N HIS A 624 -6.51 5.00 -3.33
CA HIS A 624 -5.33 4.20 -3.04
C HIS A 624 -4.62 4.71 -1.79
N GLY A 625 -4.58 3.90 -0.73
CA GLY A 625 -3.90 4.30 0.50
C GLY A 625 -4.20 3.41 1.72
N ASP A 626 -3.51 3.71 2.82
CA ASP A 626 -3.72 3.04 4.10
C ASP A 626 -5.14 3.28 4.64
N LEU A 627 -5.83 2.21 5.01
CA LEU A 627 -7.22 2.28 5.43
C LEU A 627 -7.42 3.00 6.76
N ASN A 628 -6.44 3.03 7.68
CA ASN A 628 -6.55 3.84 8.90
C ASN A 628 -6.64 5.31 8.53
N ALA A 629 -5.80 5.77 7.58
CA ALA A 629 -5.85 7.15 7.10
C ALA A 629 -7.16 7.44 6.35
N VAL A 630 -7.53 6.59 5.38
CA VAL A 630 -8.75 6.80 4.57
C VAL A 630 -10.00 6.88 5.46
N VAL A 631 -10.25 5.86 6.31
CA VAL A 631 -11.48 5.80 7.11
C VAL A 631 -11.52 6.92 8.15
N ARG A 632 -10.37 7.31 8.73
CA ARG A 632 -10.29 8.48 9.61
C ARG A 632 -10.73 9.74 8.86
N MET A 633 -10.15 10.02 7.69
CA MET A 633 -10.48 11.21 6.90
C MET A 633 -11.95 11.24 6.45
N LEU A 634 -12.53 10.08 6.12
CA LEU A 634 -13.95 9.97 5.77
C LEU A 634 -14.85 10.31 6.98
N GLY A 635 -14.47 9.89 8.19
CA GLY A 635 -15.19 10.14 9.44
C GLY A 635 -14.96 11.53 10.07
N GLU A 636 -13.90 12.26 9.68
CA GLU A 636 -13.62 13.61 10.19
C GLU A 636 -14.73 14.61 9.86
N GLY A 637 -15.17 15.38 10.86
CA GLY A 637 -16.23 16.37 10.74
C GLY A 637 -17.65 15.79 10.76
N TRP A 638 -17.81 14.60 11.36
CA TRP A 638 -19.10 13.95 11.64
C TRP A 638 -19.47 13.99 13.14
N MET A 639 -18.53 14.38 13.99
CA MET A 639 -18.77 14.88 15.35
C MET A 639 -19.17 16.35 15.26
#